data_AF-A0A925YEB8-F1
#
_entry.id   AF-A0A925YEB8-F1
#
_cell.length_a   1.000
_cell.length_b   1.000
_cell.length_c   1.000
_cell.angle_alpha   90.00
_cell.angle_beta   90.00
_cell.angle_gamma   90.00
#
_symmetry.space_group_name_H-M   'P 1'
#
loop_
_entity.id
_entity.type
_entity.pdbx_description
1 polymer ?
#
loop_
_entity_poly.entity_id
_entity_poly.type
_entity_poly.pdbx_seq_one_letter_code
_entity_poly.pdbx_strand_id
1 'polypeptide(L)'
;MTKFRLPDFARLLIVAWVVLAGGCVEIEGGAVEVSWAIFARDGRGITDCSCASPSISYVRLNLVSVADPGQQPCAGLDACRFTCHRKTGATPFVVPPGQYLMSVVPVDAAGNDLPTVFAAGDPTGPAVPWVQTPPATTRTVVRGRPTALEAFDLEVDCACQRNGVCTAE
;
A
#
# COMPACT_ATOMS: atom_id res chain seq x y z
N MET A 1 -62.48 -0.69 -13.75
CA MET A 1 -61.07 -0.67 -13.31
C MET A 1 -60.65 -2.09 -12.94
N THR A 2 -60.04 -2.80 -13.89
CA THR A 2 -59.75 -4.24 -13.76
C THR A 2 -58.36 -4.43 -13.17
N LYS A 3 -58.28 -5.01 -11.97
CA LYS A 3 -57.03 -5.30 -11.24
C LYS A 3 -56.38 -6.54 -11.88
N PHE A 4 -55.33 -6.34 -12.67
CA PHE A 4 -54.53 -7.42 -13.23
C PHE A 4 -53.63 -8.01 -12.13
N ARG A 5 -53.94 -9.22 -11.64
CA ARG A 5 -53.07 -9.98 -10.75
C ARG A 5 -52.19 -10.88 -11.60
N LEU A 6 -50.88 -10.65 -11.59
CA LEU A 6 -49.92 -11.59 -12.20
C LEU A 6 -49.82 -12.87 -11.37
N PRO A 7 -49.76 -14.05 -12.01
CA PRO A 7 -49.56 -15.33 -11.33
C PRO A 7 -48.16 -15.38 -10.69
N ASP A 8 -48.05 -16.02 -9.53
CA ASP A 8 -46.80 -16.07 -8.73
C ASP A 8 -45.61 -16.68 -9.50
N PHE A 9 -45.87 -17.53 -10.51
CA PHE A 9 -44.84 -18.05 -11.42
C PHE A 9 -44.17 -16.98 -12.30
N ALA A 10 -44.89 -15.92 -12.69
CA ALA A 10 -44.33 -14.84 -13.50
C ALA A 10 -43.33 -13.97 -12.71
N ARG A 11 -43.51 -13.88 -11.38
CA ARG A 11 -42.57 -13.15 -10.50
C ARG A 11 -41.23 -13.87 -10.37
N LEU A 12 -41.23 -15.20 -10.29
CA LEU A 12 -40.01 -16.02 -10.20
C LEU A 12 -39.14 -15.93 -11.46
N LEU A 13 -39.76 -15.90 -12.64
CA LEU A 13 -39.04 -15.77 -13.92
C LEU A 13 -38.35 -14.41 -14.09
N ILE A 14 -38.98 -13.33 -13.62
CA ILE A 14 -38.40 -11.97 -13.72
C ILE A 14 -37.16 -11.84 -12.82
N VAL A 15 -37.17 -12.43 -11.62
CA VAL A 15 -36.01 -12.40 -10.70
C VAL A 15 -34.83 -13.19 -11.27
N ALA A 16 -35.07 -14.35 -11.88
CA ALA A 16 -34.01 -15.16 -12.49
C ALA A 16 -33.29 -14.46 -13.64
N TRP A 17 -34.01 -13.70 -14.48
CA TRP A 17 -33.41 -12.93 -15.58
C TRP A 17 -32.56 -11.76 -15.09
N VAL A 18 -32.95 -11.10 -14.00
CA VAL A 18 -32.15 -10.00 -13.42
C VAL A 18 -30.82 -10.51 -12.84
N VAL A 19 -30.79 -11.74 -12.31
CA VAL A 19 -29.55 -12.36 -11.80
C VAL A 19 -28.62 -12.82 -12.94
N LEU A 20 -29.16 -13.28 -14.07
CA LEU A 20 -28.37 -13.70 -15.24
C LEU A 20 -27.81 -12.54 -16.07
N ALA A 21 -28.37 -11.33 -15.90
CA ALA A 21 -27.78 -10.10 -16.43
C ALA A 21 -26.65 -9.54 -15.54
N GLY A 22 -26.21 -10.29 -14.52
CA GLY A 22 -25.04 -9.97 -13.70
C GLY A 22 -23.80 -9.84 -14.57
N GLY A 23 -23.50 -8.60 -14.97
CA GLY A 23 -22.48 -8.27 -15.95
C GLY A 23 -21.07 -8.70 -15.54
N CYS A 24 -20.28 -9.09 -16.54
CA CYS A 24 -18.85 -9.23 -16.39
C CYS A 24 -18.27 -7.92 -15.86
N VAL A 25 -17.69 -7.93 -14.67
CA VAL A 25 -16.91 -6.79 -14.17
C VAL A 25 -15.60 -6.81 -14.94
N GLU A 26 -15.39 -5.82 -15.81
CA GLU A 26 -14.11 -5.66 -16.48
C GLU A 26 -13.07 -5.15 -15.48
N ILE A 27 -11.97 -5.91 -15.35
CA ILE A 27 -10.83 -5.51 -14.53
C ILE A 27 -9.79 -4.89 -15.47
N GLU A 28 -9.74 -3.56 -15.49
CA GLU A 28 -8.87 -2.83 -16.43
C GLU A 28 -7.39 -2.80 -15.99
N GLY A 29 -7.11 -2.92 -14.69
CA GLY A 29 -5.79 -2.82 -14.09
C GLY A 29 -5.25 -4.12 -13.48
N GLY A 30 -4.04 -4.05 -12.94
CA GLY A 30 -3.46 -5.03 -12.03
C GLY A 30 -3.51 -4.56 -10.57
N ALA A 31 -3.20 -5.46 -9.66
CA ALA A 31 -3.05 -5.16 -8.23
C ALA A 31 -1.58 -5.34 -7.82
N VAL A 32 -1.15 -4.63 -6.78
CA VAL A 32 0.16 -4.81 -6.17
C VAL A 32 -0.04 -5.22 -4.72
N GLU A 33 0.61 -6.32 -4.34
CA GLU A 33 0.67 -6.81 -2.97
C GLU A 33 2.06 -6.54 -2.42
N VAL A 34 2.12 -5.98 -1.23
CA VAL A 34 3.38 -5.64 -0.56
C VAL A 34 3.34 -6.07 0.88
N SER A 35 4.48 -6.54 1.38
CA SER A 35 4.69 -6.83 2.78
C SER A 35 5.88 -6.02 3.29
N TRP A 36 5.85 -5.68 4.57
CA TRP A 36 6.95 -4.97 5.23
C TRP A 36 7.05 -5.40 6.68
N ALA A 37 8.27 -5.36 7.18
CA ALA A 37 8.57 -5.47 8.60
C ALA A 37 9.26 -4.18 9.04
N ILE A 38 9.05 -3.79 10.30
CA ILE A 38 9.70 -2.62 10.89
C ILE A 38 10.58 -3.13 12.02
N PHE A 39 11.82 -2.69 12.02
CA PHE A 39 12.80 -3.03 13.03
C PHE A 39 13.38 -1.75 13.63
N ALA A 40 13.62 -1.76 14.93
CA ALA A 40 14.49 -0.78 15.56
C ALA A 40 15.94 -1.03 15.10
N ARG A 41 16.80 0.00 15.15
CA ARG A 41 18.24 -0.14 14.87
C ARG A 41 18.96 -1.21 15.71
N ASP A 42 18.42 -1.53 16.88
CA ASP A 42 18.94 -2.59 17.75
C ASP A 42 18.51 -4.01 17.31
N GLY A 43 17.80 -4.13 16.18
CA GLY A 43 17.34 -5.38 15.58
C GLY A 43 16.00 -5.89 16.10
N ARG A 44 15.37 -5.21 17.06
CA ARG A 44 14.06 -5.63 17.58
C ARG A 44 12.94 -5.31 16.59
N GLY A 45 12.03 -6.25 16.39
CA GLY A 45 10.82 -6.01 15.61
C GLY A 45 9.89 -5.01 16.31
N ILE A 46 9.33 -4.08 15.54
CA ILE A 46 8.35 -3.09 16.01
C ILE A 46 6.96 -3.50 15.52
N THR A 47 6.01 -3.49 16.45
CA THR A 47 4.58 -3.78 16.26
C THR A 47 3.75 -2.50 16.37
N ASP A 48 4.17 -1.59 17.24
CA ASP A 48 3.61 -0.25 17.40
C ASP A 48 4.50 0.82 16.75
N CYS A 49 4.00 1.36 15.66
CA CYS A 49 4.69 2.37 14.86
C CYS A 49 4.70 3.76 15.50
N SER A 50 3.90 3.96 16.56
CA SER A 50 3.96 5.16 17.39
C SER A 50 5.30 5.29 18.12
N CYS A 51 6.01 4.16 18.31
CA CYS A 51 7.33 4.12 18.95
C CYS A 51 8.45 4.66 18.05
N ALA A 52 8.24 4.77 16.73
CA ALA A 52 9.24 5.33 15.83
C ALA A 52 9.44 6.83 16.11
N SER A 53 10.65 7.33 15.87
CA SER A 53 11.01 8.75 15.97
C SER A 53 11.55 9.24 14.64
N PRO A 54 10.75 9.96 13.84
CA PRO A 54 9.35 10.37 14.09
C PRO A 54 8.34 9.21 14.00
N SER A 55 7.15 9.40 14.59
CA SER A 55 6.11 8.36 14.61
C SER A 55 5.58 8.09 13.21
N ILE A 56 5.44 6.81 12.87
CA ILE A 56 4.92 6.39 11.55
C ILE A 56 3.42 6.18 11.67
N SER A 57 2.66 6.92 10.87
CA SER A 57 1.20 6.81 10.80
C SER A 57 0.78 5.69 9.86
N TYR A 58 1.34 5.68 8.65
CA TYR A 58 1.06 4.65 7.64
C TYR A 58 2.26 4.43 6.73
N VAL A 59 2.25 3.29 6.03
CA VAL A 59 3.20 2.98 4.97
C VAL A 59 2.48 3.15 3.64
N ARG A 60 3.10 3.89 2.71
CA ARG A 60 2.56 4.13 1.37
C ARG A 60 3.34 3.32 0.34
N LEU A 61 2.64 2.60 -0.53
CA LEU A 61 3.25 2.04 -1.72
C LEU A 61 3.55 3.17 -2.70
N ASN A 62 4.80 3.27 -3.14
CA ASN A 62 5.23 4.17 -4.18
C ASN A 62 5.44 3.40 -5.48
N LEU A 63 4.74 3.81 -6.53
CA LEU A 63 4.83 3.22 -7.86
C LEU A 63 5.20 4.32 -8.84
N VAL A 64 6.39 4.22 -9.44
CA VAL A 64 6.84 5.14 -10.48
C VAL A 64 6.94 4.36 -11.78
N SER A 65 6.21 4.78 -12.81
CA SER A 65 6.29 4.13 -14.12
C SER A 65 7.70 4.30 -14.70
N VAL A 66 8.28 3.21 -15.21
CA VAL A 66 9.59 3.24 -15.87
C VAL A 66 9.49 3.93 -17.24
N ALA A 67 8.34 3.85 -17.90
CA ALA A 67 8.11 4.48 -19.19
C ALA A 67 7.85 5.98 -19.07
N ASP A 68 7.21 6.42 -17.99
CA ASP A 68 6.89 7.81 -17.71
C ASP A 68 7.00 8.10 -16.20
N PRO A 69 8.11 8.67 -15.71
CA PRO A 69 8.29 8.98 -14.29
C PRO A 69 7.26 9.95 -13.70
N GLY A 70 6.54 10.71 -14.54
CA GLY A 70 5.42 11.55 -14.11
C GLY A 70 4.17 10.75 -13.75
N GLN A 71 4.05 9.52 -14.23
CA GLN A 71 2.94 8.63 -13.92
C GLN A 71 3.20 7.87 -12.62
N GLN A 72 2.51 8.31 -11.57
CA GLN A 72 2.60 7.72 -10.24
C GLN A 72 1.21 7.26 -9.76
N PRO A 73 0.78 6.03 -10.10
CA PRO A 73 -0.57 5.55 -9.81
C PRO A 73 -0.96 5.58 -8.33
N CYS A 74 0.02 5.59 -7.42
CA CYS A 74 -0.22 5.63 -5.97
C CYS A 74 -0.07 7.03 -5.35
N ALA A 75 0.28 8.06 -6.13
CA ALA A 75 0.42 9.41 -5.62
C ALA A 75 -0.94 9.93 -5.13
N GLY A 76 -1.03 10.25 -3.83
CA GLY A 76 -2.25 10.81 -3.22
C GLY A 76 -3.41 9.84 -3.03
N LEU A 77 -3.31 8.56 -3.45
CA LEU A 77 -4.40 7.60 -3.33
C LEU A 77 -4.40 6.89 -1.98
N ASP A 78 -5.54 6.92 -1.28
CA ASP A 78 -5.73 6.19 -0.02
C ASP A 78 -5.63 4.67 -0.19
N ALA A 79 -5.98 4.15 -1.38
CA ALA A 79 -5.87 2.74 -1.70
C ALA A 79 -4.43 2.19 -1.72
N CYS A 80 -3.43 3.07 -1.75
CA CYS A 80 -2.01 2.72 -1.63
C CYS A 80 -1.42 3.04 -0.24
N ARG A 81 -2.27 3.45 0.72
CA ARG A 81 -1.86 3.73 2.11
C ARG A 81 -2.30 2.57 2.98
N PHE A 82 -1.35 2.05 3.73
CA PHE A 82 -1.59 0.90 4.60
C PHE A 82 -1.25 1.23 6.03
N THR A 83 -2.17 0.88 6.93
CA THR A 83 -1.96 1.03 8.36
C THR A 83 -0.71 0.27 8.77
N CYS A 84 0.13 0.91 9.56
CA CYS A 84 1.44 0.38 9.90
C CYS A 84 1.39 -1.02 10.58
N HIS A 85 0.36 -1.27 11.41
CA HIS A 85 0.18 -2.54 12.13
C HIS A 85 -0.11 -3.77 11.26
N ARG A 86 -0.60 -3.62 10.02
CA ARG A 86 -1.01 -4.77 9.20
C ARG A 86 0.17 -5.53 8.61
N LYS A 87 1.37 -4.92 8.51
CA LYS A 87 2.60 -5.50 7.93
C LYS A 87 2.48 -6.01 6.48
N THR A 88 1.28 -5.90 5.90
CA THR A 88 0.93 -6.26 4.53
C THR A 88 -0.13 -5.31 4.00
N GLY A 89 -0.15 -5.14 2.69
CA GLY A 89 -1.07 -4.26 1.99
C GLY A 89 -1.28 -4.74 0.56
N ALA A 90 -2.46 -4.49 0.02
CA ALA A 90 -2.80 -4.79 -1.36
C ALA A 90 -3.58 -3.62 -1.95
N THR A 91 -3.21 -3.21 -3.16
CA THR A 91 -4.01 -2.25 -3.93
C THR A 91 -5.19 -2.96 -4.58
N PRO A 92 -6.29 -2.25 -4.88
CA PRO A 92 -7.29 -2.76 -5.81
C PRO A 92 -6.69 -2.92 -7.22
N PHE A 93 -7.42 -3.60 -8.11
CA PHE A 93 -7.02 -3.83 -9.51
C PHE A 93 -7.19 -2.59 -10.41
N VAL A 94 -6.54 -1.50 -10.02
CA VAL A 94 -6.63 -0.20 -10.70
C VAL A 94 -5.28 0.28 -11.25
N VAL A 95 -4.19 -0.43 -10.93
CA VAL A 95 -2.85 -0.04 -11.39
C VAL A 95 -2.75 -0.36 -12.88
N PRO A 96 -2.46 0.61 -13.76
CA PRO A 96 -2.33 0.33 -15.18
C PRO A 96 -1.26 -0.75 -15.44
N PRO A 97 -1.45 -1.62 -16.44
CA PRO A 97 -0.41 -2.57 -16.81
C PRO A 97 0.85 -1.84 -17.29
N GLY A 98 2.02 -2.31 -16.87
CA GLY A 98 3.27 -1.63 -17.18
C GLY A 98 4.43 -2.05 -16.29
N GLN A 99 5.62 -1.51 -16.55
CA GLN A 99 6.79 -1.71 -15.72
C GLN A 99 6.93 -0.55 -14.75
N TYR A 100 7.08 -0.87 -13.46
CA TYR A 100 7.15 0.11 -12.38
C TYR A 100 8.39 -0.12 -11.53
N LEU A 101 8.97 0.98 -11.08
CA LEU A 101 9.88 1.00 -9.94
C LEU A 101 9.02 1.11 -8.67
N MET A 102 9.07 0.07 -7.83
CA MET A 102 8.19 -0.08 -6.67
C MET A 102 9.00 0.04 -5.38
N SER A 103 8.53 0.87 -4.45
CA SER A 103 9.08 0.98 -3.10
C SER A 103 7.98 1.22 -2.07
N VAL A 104 8.34 1.15 -0.79
CA VAL A 104 7.49 1.60 0.31
C VAL A 104 8.06 2.87 0.91
N VAL A 105 7.18 3.79 1.28
CA VAL A 105 7.53 5.06 1.89
C VAL A 105 6.75 5.18 3.21
N PRO A 106 7.43 5.17 4.37
CA PRO A 106 6.77 5.44 5.64
C PRO A 106 6.41 6.93 5.72
N VAL A 107 5.23 7.22 6.24
CA VAL A 107 4.69 8.57 6.35
C VAL A 107 4.35 8.88 7.80
N ASP A 108 4.73 10.07 8.26
CA ASP A 108 4.50 10.52 9.63
C ASP A 108 3.04 10.90 9.91
N ALA A 109 2.76 11.23 11.17
CA ALA A 109 1.44 11.71 11.60
C ALA A 109 1.04 13.06 10.97
N ALA A 110 1.99 13.86 10.48
CA ALA A 110 1.75 15.13 9.80
C ALA A 110 1.54 14.95 8.28
N GLY A 111 1.69 13.73 7.75
CA GLY A 111 1.55 13.42 6.34
C GLY A 111 2.82 13.65 5.52
N ASN A 112 3.96 13.89 6.17
CA ASN A 112 5.24 14.03 5.49
C ASN A 112 5.85 12.65 5.24
N ASP A 113 6.39 12.48 4.04
CA ASP A 113 7.22 11.32 3.73
C ASP A 113 8.45 11.35 4.63
N LEU A 114 8.69 10.25 5.34
CA LEU A 114 9.91 10.11 6.09
C LEU A 114 11.04 9.87 5.10
N PRO A 115 12.10 10.72 5.13
CA PRO A 115 13.15 10.66 4.13
C PRO A 115 13.79 9.28 4.16
N THR A 116 13.55 8.53 3.08
CA THR A 116 14.18 7.25 2.83
C THR A 116 15.57 7.54 2.29
N VAL A 117 16.60 7.30 3.10
CA VAL A 117 17.97 7.42 2.59
C VAL A 117 18.18 6.25 1.62
N PHE A 118 18.02 6.49 0.32
CA PHE A 118 18.70 5.65 -0.66
C PHE A 118 20.19 5.85 -0.40
N ALA A 119 20.86 4.85 0.15
CA ALA A 119 22.31 4.81 0.14
C ALA A 119 22.81 4.64 -1.30
N ALA A 120 22.70 5.70 -2.13
CA ALA A 120 23.42 5.94 -3.38
C ALA A 120 22.90 7.22 -4.05
N GLY A 121 23.63 8.35 -3.96
CA GLY A 121 23.46 9.42 -4.95
C GLY A 121 23.88 10.84 -4.57
N ASP A 122 23.67 11.31 -3.35
CA ASP A 122 24.04 12.67 -2.91
C ASP A 122 24.78 12.62 -1.55
N PRO A 123 26.13 12.76 -1.55
CA PRO A 123 26.92 12.75 -0.33
C PRO A 123 26.92 14.08 0.44
N THR A 124 26.16 15.09 0.01
CA THR A 124 26.22 16.45 0.56
C THR A 124 24.95 16.99 1.19
N GLY A 125 23.80 16.33 0.97
CA GLY A 125 22.58 16.61 1.74
C GLY A 125 22.72 16.15 3.20
N PRO A 126 22.07 16.82 4.18
CA PRO A 126 22.04 16.30 5.54
C PRO A 126 21.32 14.95 5.52
N ALA A 127 22.06 13.86 5.72
CA ALA A 127 21.50 12.55 5.94
C ALA A 127 20.63 12.64 7.21
N VAL A 128 19.32 12.60 7.05
CA VAL A 128 18.38 12.57 8.17
C VAL A 128 18.14 11.08 8.45
N PRO A 129 18.81 10.46 9.43
CA PRO A 129 19.15 9.04 9.37
C PRO A 129 18.05 8.13 9.96
N TRP A 130 16.83 8.60 10.13
CA TRP A 130 15.90 7.93 11.05
C TRP A 130 15.17 6.73 10.46
N VAL A 131 15.11 6.59 9.13
CA VAL A 131 14.43 5.47 8.46
C VAL A 131 15.22 4.96 7.26
N GLN A 132 15.67 3.70 7.32
CA GLN A 132 16.22 3.00 6.16
C GLN A 132 15.12 2.18 5.50
N THR A 133 15.02 2.28 4.18
CA THR A 133 14.12 1.46 3.38
C THR A 133 14.92 0.75 2.29
N PRO A 134 14.57 -0.48 1.92
CA PRO A 134 15.23 -1.17 0.83
C PRO A 134 15.10 -0.37 -0.47
N PRO A 135 16.05 -0.54 -1.42
CA PRO A 135 15.98 0.13 -2.70
C PRO A 135 14.71 -0.29 -3.45
N ALA A 136 14.24 0.61 -4.31
CA ALA A 136 13.07 0.34 -5.11
C ALA A 136 13.37 -0.80 -6.10
N THR A 137 12.40 -1.70 -6.28
CA THR A 137 12.54 -2.89 -7.13
C THR A 137 11.69 -2.73 -8.38
N THR A 138 12.25 -3.09 -9.54
CA THR A 138 11.50 -3.07 -10.80
C THR A 138 10.65 -4.32 -10.94
N ARG A 139 9.34 -4.15 -11.18
CA ARG A 139 8.41 -5.25 -11.46
C ARG A 139 7.41 -4.85 -12.55
N THR A 140 6.81 -5.85 -13.18
CA THR A 140 5.78 -5.66 -14.21
C THR A 140 4.41 -5.94 -13.62
N VAL A 141 3.52 -4.96 -13.71
CA VAL A 141 2.09 -5.12 -13.40
C VAL A 141 1.37 -5.65 -14.64
N VAL A 142 0.65 -6.75 -14.46
CA VAL A 142 -0.15 -7.39 -15.52
C VAL A 142 -1.63 -7.22 -15.21
N ARG A 143 -2.44 -6.91 -16.23
CA ARG A 143 -3.90 -6.77 -16.09
C ARG A 143 -4.52 -8.01 -15.45
N GLY A 144 -5.41 -7.81 -14.49
CA GLY A 144 -6.17 -8.87 -13.83
C GLY A 144 -5.32 -9.79 -12.96
N ARG A 145 -4.06 -9.44 -12.66
CA ARG A 145 -3.18 -10.24 -11.79
C ARG A 145 -2.61 -9.41 -10.64
N PRO A 146 -2.50 -10.00 -9.43
CA PRO A 146 -1.70 -9.42 -8.37
C PRO A 146 -0.21 -9.55 -8.70
N THR A 147 0.53 -8.48 -8.41
CA THR A 147 1.99 -8.43 -8.50
C THR A 147 2.52 -8.41 -7.08
N ALA A 148 3.07 -9.53 -6.62
CA ALA A 148 3.62 -9.64 -5.28
C ALA A 148 5.04 -9.06 -5.22
N LEU A 149 5.28 -8.25 -4.19
CA LEU A 149 6.59 -7.77 -3.81
C LEU A 149 7.18 -8.60 -2.68
N GLU A 150 8.50 -8.72 -2.70
CA GLU A 150 9.25 -9.23 -1.56
C GLU A 150 9.06 -8.30 -0.35
N ALA A 151 9.26 -8.85 0.84
CA ALA A 151 9.11 -8.10 2.07
C ALA A 151 10.15 -6.98 2.15
N PHE A 152 9.71 -5.78 2.52
CA PHE A 152 10.60 -4.65 2.76
C PHE A 152 10.91 -4.55 4.26
N ASP A 153 12.19 -4.55 4.60
CA ASP A 153 12.65 -4.34 5.98
C ASP A 153 12.92 -2.84 6.21
N LEU A 154 12.08 -2.22 7.04
CA LEU A 154 12.17 -0.82 7.42
C LEU A 154 12.94 -0.72 8.74
N GLU A 155 14.13 -0.13 8.74
CA GLU A 155 14.89 0.12 9.98
C GLU A 155 14.59 1.54 10.47
N VAL A 156 14.20 1.70 11.74
CA VAL A 156 13.83 2.99 12.33
C VAL A 156 14.50 3.24 13.67
N ASP A 157 14.62 4.51 14.03
CA ASP A 157 14.96 4.91 15.40
C ASP A 157 13.70 4.94 16.29
N CYS A 158 13.80 4.41 17.51
CA CYS A 158 12.70 4.50 18.47
C CYS A 158 12.82 5.77 19.32
N ALA A 159 11.69 6.44 19.55
CA ALA A 159 11.57 7.47 20.59
C ALA A 159 11.68 6.78 21.96
N CYS A 160 12.88 6.70 22.52
CA CYS A 160 13.04 6.20 23.89
C CYS A 160 12.31 7.15 24.86
N GLN A 161 11.52 6.59 25.78
CA GLN A 161 10.96 7.40 26.86
C GLN A 161 12.09 7.97 27.72
N ARG A 162 11.84 9.11 28.42
CA ARG A 162 12.83 9.81 29.27
C ARG A 162 13.50 8.94 30.34
N ASN A 163 13.00 7.73 30.61
CA ASN A 163 13.55 6.77 31.57
C ASN A 163 14.53 5.76 30.93
N GLY A 164 14.93 5.95 29.67
CA GLY A 164 15.89 5.08 28.98
C GLY A 164 15.33 3.73 28.53
N VAL A 165 14.02 3.50 28.67
CA VAL A 165 13.35 2.29 28.19
C VAL A 165 12.66 2.62 26.86
N CYS A 166 13.10 1.93 25.81
CA CYS A 166 12.48 1.99 24.48
C CYS A 166 11.59 0.74 24.34
N THR A 167 10.41 0.75 24.96
CA THR A 167 9.47 -0.38 24.88
C THR A 167 8.79 -0.39 23.51
N ALA A 168 9.11 -1.39 22.69
CA ALA A 168 8.19 -1.89 21.68
C ALA A 168 7.46 -3.05 22.36
N GLU A 169 6.16 -2.94 22.58
CA GLU A 169 5.35 -4.02 23.20
C GLU A 169 5.07 -5.17 22.22
#